data_AF-A0A5R2MXS5-F1
#
_entry.id   AF-A0A5R2MXS5-F1
#
_cell.length_a   1.000
_cell.length_b   1.000
_cell.length_c   1.000
_cell.angle_alpha   90.00
_cell.angle_beta   90.00
_cell.angle_gamma   90.00
#
_symmetry.space_group_name_H-M   'P 1'
#
loop_
_entity.id
_entity.type
_entity.pdbx_description
1 polymer ?
#
loop_
_entity_poly.entity_id
_entity_poly.type
_entity_poly.pdbx_seq_one_letter_code
_entity_poly.pdbx_strand_id
1 'polypeptide(L)'
;AYGFLGFLANIALAVHVAMIVGLLSLLGATLTLPGIAGIVLTIGMAVDSNVLIYERIREERRAGRSVIQAIDTGFSKALATIVDSNVTSLIATVVLFYLGTGPV
;
A
#
# COMPACT_ATOMS: atom_id res chain seq x y z
N ALA A 1 34.74 -4.49 9.94
CA ALA A 1 34.03 -5.76 9.73
C ALA A 1 32.72 -5.71 10.50
N TYR A 2 31.57 -5.81 9.83
CA TYR A 2 30.24 -5.87 10.45
C TYR A 2 30.05 -7.22 11.15
N GLY A 3 30.83 -7.51 12.20
CA GLY A 3 30.94 -8.85 12.79
C GLY A 3 29.66 -9.30 13.49
N PHE A 4 29.37 -8.72 14.65
CA PHE A 4 28.26 -9.18 15.51
C PHE A 4 26.89 -8.68 15.03
N LEU A 5 26.81 -7.41 14.62
CA LEU A 5 25.57 -6.81 14.09
C LEU A 5 25.16 -7.42 12.74
N GLY A 6 26.12 -7.77 11.89
CA GLY A 6 25.84 -8.46 10.62
C GLY A 6 25.32 -9.88 10.82
N PHE A 7 25.85 -10.59 11.81
CA PHE A 7 25.38 -11.93 12.18
C PHE A 7 23.95 -11.90 12.75
N LEU A 8 23.67 -10.95 13.66
CA LEU A 8 22.31 -10.71 14.17
C LEU A 8 21.33 -10.34 13.06
N ALA A 9 21.75 -9.49 12.11
CA ALA A 9 20.93 -9.15 10.95
C ALA A 9 20.64 -10.38 10.06
N ASN A 10 21.61 -11.27 9.85
CA ASN A 10 21.40 -12.51 9.10
C ASN A 10 20.45 -13.48 9.82
N ILE A 11 20.53 -13.59 11.15
CA ILE A 11 19.57 -14.40 11.92
C ILE A 11 18.17 -13.80 11.85
N ALA A 12 18.05 -12.48 12.01
CA ALA A 12 16.77 -11.80 11.89
C ALA A 12 16.16 -11.98 10.49
N LEU A 13 16.98 -11.90 9.44
CA LEU A 13 16.57 -12.16 8.07
C LEU A 13 16.12 -13.62 7.88
N ALA A 14 16.87 -14.59 8.41
CA ALA A 14 16.53 -16.00 8.31
C ALA A 14 15.21 -16.33 9.02
N VAL A 15 14.99 -15.79 10.21
CA VAL A 15 13.73 -15.94 10.95
C VAL A 15 12.58 -15.28 10.20
N HIS A 16 12.81 -14.10 9.61
CA HIS A 16 11.79 -13.41 8.83
C HIS A 16 11.35 -14.22 7.59
N VAL A 17 12.32 -14.79 6.85
CA VAL A 17 12.04 -15.68 5.72
C VAL A 17 11.33 -16.95 6.17
N ALA A 18 11.76 -17.56 7.28
CA ALA A 18 11.10 -18.74 7.83
C ALA A 18 9.65 -18.46 8.25
N MET A 19 9.38 -17.29 8.83
CA MET A 19 8.03 -16.85 9.19
C MET A 19 7.15 -16.67 7.95
N ILE A 20 7.65 -16.07 6.87
CA ILE A 20 6.92 -15.93 5.61
C ILE A 20 6.56 -17.30 5.04
N VAL A 21 7.53 -18.22 4.95
CA VAL A 21 7.31 -19.58 4.42
C VAL A 21 6.36 -20.38 5.31
N GLY A 22 6.46 -20.24 6.63
CA GLY A 22 5.56 -20.86 7.60
C GLY A 22 4.13 -20.35 7.45
N LEU A 23 3.93 -19.03 7.35
CA LEU A 23 2.61 -18.43 7.16
C LEU A 23 1.95 -18.86 5.84
N LEU A 24 2.74 -18.89 4.76
CA LEU A 24 2.30 -19.38 3.44
C LEU A 24 1.89 -20.85 3.49
N SER A 25 2.66 -21.69 4.17
CA SER A 25 2.33 -23.11 4.36
C SER A 25 1.05 -23.31 5.19
N LEU A 26 0.84 -22.48 6.22
CA LEU A 26 -0.32 -22.56 7.12
C LEU A 26 -1.62 -22.13 6.43
N LEU A 27 -1.52 -21.18 5.51
CA LEU A 27 -2.63 -20.72 4.66
C LEU A 27 -2.84 -21.61 3.43
N GLY A 28 -1.97 -22.61 3.18
CA GLY A 28 -1.98 -23.42 1.96
C GLY A 28 -1.79 -22.60 0.69
N ALA A 29 -1.28 -21.37 0.82
CA ALA A 29 -1.19 -20.40 -0.25
C ALA A 29 0.25 -20.37 -0.78
N THR A 30 0.41 -20.63 -2.08
CA THR A 30 1.68 -20.37 -2.76
C THR A 30 1.83 -18.87 -3.00
N LEU A 31 3.00 -18.31 -2.67
CA LEU A 31 3.35 -16.97 -3.09
C LEU A 31 3.59 -16.99 -4.60
N THR A 32 2.53 -16.79 -5.36
CA THR A 32 2.57 -16.73 -6.82
C THR A 32 2.93 -15.31 -7.27
N LEU A 33 3.35 -15.17 -8.53
CA LEU A 33 3.54 -13.86 -9.18
C LEU A 33 2.35 -12.90 -8.97
N PRO A 34 1.08 -13.35 -9.08
CA PRO A 34 -0.11 -12.58 -8.71
C PRO A 34 -0.09 -12.04 -7.26
N GLY A 35 0.31 -12.85 -6.29
CA GLY A 35 0.37 -12.42 -4.88
C GLY A 35 1.38 -11.31 -4.63
N ILE A 36 2.57 -11.39 -5.26
CA ILE A 36 3.58 -10.33 -5.19
C ILE A 36 3.09 -9.07 -5.94
N ALA A 37 2.45 -9.24 -7.09
CA ALA A 37 1.87 -8.13 -7.85
C ALA A 37 0.78 -7.39 -7.06
N GLY A 38 -0.06 -8.11 -6.31
CA GLY A 38 -1.08 -7.52 -5.42
C GLY A 38 -0.48 -6.68 -4.27
N ILE A 39 0.62 -7.14 -3.68
CA ILE A 39 1.35 -6.38 -2.66
C ILE A 39 1.92 -5.08 -3.26
N VAL A 40 2.58 -5.17 -4.41
CA VAL A 40 3.14 -3.98 -5.09
C VAL A 40 2.05 -3.00 -5.49
N LEU A 41 0.90 -3.48 -5.97
CA LEU A 41 -0.26 -2.66 -6.29
C LEU A 41 -0.78 -1.89 -5.08
N THR A 42 -0.91 -2.57 -3.94
CA THR A 42 -1.38 -1.95 -2.68
C THR A 42 -0.41 -0.87 -2.22
N ILE A 43 0.90 -1.11 -2.33
CA ILE A 43 1.93 -0.11 -2.02
C ILE A 43 1.83 1.08 -2.97
N GLY A 44 1.65 0.84 -4.27
CA GLY A 44 1.50 1.90 -5.27
C GLY A 44 0.30 2.81 -4.99
N MET A 45 -0.86 2.23 -4.66
CA MET A 45 -2.06 2.97 -4.28
C MET A 45 -1.89 3.78 -2.98
N ALA A 46 -1.15 3.23 -2.01
CA ALA A 46 -0.85 3.94 -0.76
C ALA A 46 0.08 5.15 -0.99
N VAL A 47 1.09 5.01 -1.85
CA VAL A 47 1.99 6.11 -2.19
C VAL A 47 1.26 7.19 -3.00
N ASP A 48 0.43 6.79 -3.98
CA ASP A 48 -0.39 7.70 -4.78
C ASP A 48 -1.31 8.57 -3.90
N SER A 49 -2.02 7.94 -2.95
CA SER A 49 -2.88 8.64 -1.99
C SER A 49 -2.12 9.67 -1.14
N ASN A 50 -0.90 9.34 -0.70
CA ASN A 50 -0.07 10.26 0.07
C ASN A 50 0.40 11.47 -0.77
N VAL A 51 0.77 11.24 -2.03
CA VAL A 51 1.17 12.31 -2.95
C VAL A 51 -0.02 13.23 -3.24
N LEU A 52 -1.21 12.67 -3.48
CA LEU A 52 -2.44 13.44 -3.74
C LEU A 52 -2.79 14.38 -2.58
N ILE A 53 -2.73 13.90 -1.33
CA ILE A 53 -2.96 14.73 -0.13
C ILE A 53 -1.96 15.89 -0.11
N TYR A 54 -0.67 15.60 -0.33
CA TYR A 54 0.38 16.61 -0.30
C TYR A 54 0.19 17.67 -1.38
N GLU A 55 -0.13 17.25 -2.61
CA GLU A 55 -0.42 18.17 -3.71
C GLU A 55 -1.62 19.05 -3.40
N ARG A 56 -2.70 18.47 -2.86
CA ARG A 56 -3.92 19.23 -2.54
C ARG A 56 -3.70 20.25 -1.43
N ILE A 57 -2.93 19.91 -0.41
CA ILE A 57 -2.53 20.85 0.66
C ILE A 57 -1.66 21.97 0.06
N ARG A 58 -0.75 21.64 -0.85
CA ARG A 58 0.12 22.62 -1.52
C ARG A 58 -0.65 23.57 -2.44
N GLU A 59 -1.68 23.07 -3.13
CA GLU A 59 -2.60 23.89 -3.93
C GLU A 59 -3.39 24.87 -3.07
N GLU A 60 -3.99 24.41 -1.97
CA GLU A 60 -4.76 25.27 -1.06
C GLU A 60 -3.86 26.31 -0.37
N ARG A 61 -2.59 25.97 -0.11
CA ARG A 61 -1.57 26.94 0.34
C ARG A 61 -1.26 27.99 -0.71
N ARG A 62 -1.11 27.61 -1.98
CA ARG A 62 -0.89 28.55 -3.11
C ARG A 62 -2.09 29.44 -3.36
N ALA A 63 -3.31 28.96 -3.05
CA ALA A 63 -4.54 29.75 -3.09
C ALA A 63 -4.64 30.80 -1.96
N GLY A 64 -3.60 30.96 -1.12
CA GLY A 64 -3.53 32.00 -0.10
C GLY A 64 -4.13 31.61 1.26
N ARG A 65 -4.53 30.35 1.45
CA ARG A 65 -5.07 29.89 2.74
C ARG A 65 -3.98 29.75 3.80
N SER A 66 -4.36 29.96 5.06
CA SER A 66 -3.47 29.72 6.20
C SER A 66 -3.04 28.25 6.25
N VAL A 67 -1.92 27.95 6.91
CA VAL A 67 -1.36 26.56 6.97
C VAL A 67 -2.42 25.58 7.45
N ILE A 68 -3.11 25.94 8.52
CA ILE A 68 -4.08 25.09 9.21
C ILE A 68 -5.31 24.88 8.31
N GLN A 69 -5.81 25.95 7.68
CA GLN A 69 -6.98 25.88 6.81
C GLN A 69 -6.70 25.13 5.51
N ALA A 70 -5.49 25.24 4.98
CA ALA A 70 -5.06 24.49 3.78
C ALA A 70 -4.91 22.99 4.07
N ILE A 71 -4.43 22.62 5.26
CA ILE A 71 -4.38 21.22 5.69
C ILE A 71 -5.80 20.67 5.82
N ASP A 72 -6.68 21.35 6.57
CA ASP A 72 -8.05 20.89 6.80
C ASP A 72 -8.86 20.75 5.51
N THR A 73 -8.83 21.78 4.66
CA THR A 73 -9.52 21.76 3.35
C THR A 73 -8.89 20.74 2.40
N GLY A 74 -7.56 20.68 2.36
CA GLY A 74 -6.82 19.79 1.49
C GLY A 74 -7.07 18.33 1.84
N PHE A 75 -7.10 18.00 3.13
CA PHE A 75 -7.38 16.67 3.64
C PHE A 75 -8.83 16.24 3.38
N SER A 76 -9.80 17.11 3.64
CA SER A 76 -11.22 16.82 3.37
C SER A 76 -11.48 16.52 1.88
N LYS A 77 -10.91 17.32 0.98
CA LYS A 77 -11.05 17.11 -0.47
C LYS A 77 -10.27 15.88 -0.96
N ALA A 78 -9.03 15.70 -0.51
CA ALA A 78 -8.20 14.59 -0.93
C ALA A 78 -8.75 13.25 -0.42
N LEU A 79 -9.27 13.19 0.81
CA LEU A 79 -9.89 11.98 1.34
C LEU A 79 -11.10 11.54 0.51
N ALA A 80 -11.95 12.47 0.07
CA ALA A 80 -13.08 12.12 -0.79
C ALA A 80 -12.61 11.43 -2.08
N THR A 81 -11.57 11.97 -2.74
CA THR A 81 -10.98 11.38 -3.95
C THR A 81 -10.30 10.03 -3.69
N ILE A 82 -9.58 9.90 -2.58
CA ILE A 82 -8.88 8.66 -2.19
C ILE A 82 -9.88 7.55 -1.89
N VAL A 83 -10.96 7.87 -1.17
CA VAL A 83 -12.01 6.89 -0.86
C VAL A 83 -12.68 6.43 -2.14
N ASP A 84 -13.04 7.33 -3.04
CA ASP A 84 -13.69 7.00 -4.32
C ASP A 84 -12.79 6.10 -5.22
N SER A 85 -11.49 6.42 -5.30
CA SER A 85 -10.51 5.62 -6.03
C SER A 85 -10.37 4.21 -5.44
N ASN A 86 -10.22 4.08 -4.12
CA ASN A 86 -10.13 2.78 -3.44
C ASN A 86 -11.41 1.95 -3.56
N VAL A 87 -12.58 2.60 -3.48
CA VAL A 87 -13.88 1.93 -3.67
C VAL A 87 -14.00 1.39 -5.10
N THR A 88 -13.61 2.18 -6.10
CA THR A 88 -13.60 1.74 -7.50
C THR A 88 -12.68 0.54 -7.71
N SER A 89 -11.46 0.59 -7.16
CA SER A 89 -10.53 -0.54 -7.20
C SER A 89 -11.08 -1.78 -6.50
N LEU A 90 -11.70 -1.63 -5.33
CA LEU A 90 -12.34 -2.74 -4.61
C LEU A 90 -13.44 -3.39 -5.47
N ILE A 91 -14.30 -2.57 -6.08
CA ILE A 91 -15.37 -3.07 -6.96
C ILE A 91 -14.76 -3.83 -8.14
N ALA A 92 -13.73 -3.29 -8.79
CA ALA A 92 -13.05 -3.96 -9.89
C ALA A 92 -12.44 -5.30 -9.45
N THR A 93 -11.77 -5.34 -8.29
CA THR A 93 -11.22 -6.58 -7.72
C THR A 93 -12.30 -7.60 -7.42
N VAL A 94 -13.43 -7.19 -6.83
CA VAL A 94 -14.56 -8.09 -6.54
C VAL A 94 -15.15 -8.65 -7.84
N VAL A 95 -15.35 -7.80 -8.86
CA VAL A 95 -15.86 -8.23 -10.17
C VAL A 95 -14.89 -9.22 -10.82
N LEU A 96 -13.59 -8.92 -10.83
CA LEU A 96 -12.56 -9.82 -11.36
C LEU A 96 -12.45 -11.12 -10.57
N PHE A 97 -12.66 -11.10 -9.25
CA PHE A 97 -12.69 -12.30 -8.43
C PHE A 97 -13.88 -13.21 -8.77
N TYR A 98 -15.05 -12.64 -9.03
CA TYR A 98 -16.25 -13.41 -9.38
C TYR A 98 -16.26 -13.90 -10.84
N LEU A 99 -15.73 -13.11 -11.79
CA LEU A 99 -15.75 -13.42 -13.23
C LEU A 99 -14.43 -14.02 -13.76
N GLY A 100 -13.33 -13.89 -13.02
CA GLY A 100 -12.01 -14.35 -13.43
C GLY A 100 -11.85 -15.86 -13.23
N THR A 101 -11.72 -16.60 -14.32
CA THR A 101 -11.33 -18.02 -14.29
C THR A 101 -9.81 -18.15 -14.35
N GLY A 102 -9.18 -18.60 -13.26
CA GLY A 102 -7.72 -18.79 -13.13
C GLY A 102 -7.07 -17.84 -12.13
N PRO A 103 -5.77 -18.01 -11.80
CA PRO A 103 -5.08 -17.17 -10.83
C PRO A 103 -4.83 -15.78 -11.42
N VAL A 104 -5.80 -14.88 -11.27
CA VAL A 104 -5.63 -13.43 -11.40
C VAL A 104 -5.13 -12.84 -10.09
#